data_AF-W1W6Y3-F1
#
_entry.id   AF-W1W6Y3-F1
#
_cell.length_a   1.000
_cell.length_b   1.000
_cell.length_c   1.000
_cell.angle_alpha   90.00
_cell.angle_beta   90.00
_cell.angle_gamma   90.00
#
_symmetry.space_group_name_H-M   'P 1'
#
loop_
_entity.id
_entity.type
_entity.pdbx_description
1 polymer ?
#
loop_
_entity_poly.entity_id
_entity_poly.type
_entity_poly.pdbx_seq_one_letter_code
_entity_poly.pdbx_strand_id
1 'polypeptide(L)'
;QPLEYNRYLNKLVAWAWFNGLLTSRTRLYIKGNGIVDLPKLQEMVADVSHHFPLRLPAPTPKALYSPCEIRHLAIIVNLEYDPTAAFRNQVVHFDFRKLDVFSFGENQNCLVGSVDLLYRNSWNEVRTLHFNGEQSMIEALKTILGKMHQDAAPPDSVEVFCYSQHLRGLIRTRVQQLVSECIELRLS
;
A
#
# COMPACT_ATOMS: atom_id res chain seq x y z
N GLN A 1 3.30 -9.59 -27.66
CA GLN A 1 2.51 -8.58 -26.90
C GLN A 1 2.49 -9.03 -25.43
N PRO A 2 2.66 -8.14 -24.44
CA PRO A 2 2.60 -8.53 -23.03
C PRO A 2 1.17 -8.99 -22.65
N LEU A 3 1.05 -9.88 -21.66
CA LEU A 3 -0.25 -10.33 -21.15
C LEU A 3 -1.01 -9.21 -20.42
N GLU A 4 -0.29 -8.34 -19.71
CA GLU A 4 -0.81 -7.16 -19.03
C GLU A 4 0.25 -6.05 -19.12
N TYR A 5 -0.19 -4.79 -19.23
CA TYR A 5 0.69 -3.63 -19.25
C TYR A 5 0.13 -2.52 -18.38
N ASN A 6 0.93 -2.04 -17.44
CA ASN A 6 0.58 -0.90 -16.62
C ASN A 6 1.81 -0.10 -16.23
N ARG A 7 1.62 1.19 -15.96
CA ARG A 7 2.68 2.08 -15.48
C ARG A 7 3.08 1.78 -14.04
N TYR A 8 2.13 1.31 -13.22
CA TYR A 8 2.32 1.12 -11.78
C TYR A 8 2.59 -0.34 -11.43
N LEU A 9 3.63 -0.57 -10.65
CA LEU A 9 4.08 -1.92 -10.29
C LEU A 9 3.06 -2.64 -9.41
N ASN A 10 2.41 -1.92 -8.50
CA ASN A 10 1.32 -2.42 -7.65
C ASN A 10 0.25 -3.16 -8.46
N LYS A 11 -0.19 -2.55 -9.56
CA LYS A 11 -1.21 -3.16 -10.41
C LYS A 11 -0.72 -4.43 -11.11
N LEU A 12 0.53 -4.45 -11.58
CA LEU A 12 1.08 -5.62 -12.27
C LEU A 12 1.27 -6.81 -11.32
N VAL A 13 1.78 -6.57 -10.11
CA VAL A 13 1.95 -7.62 -9.10
C VAL A 13 0.59 -8.14 -8.63
N ALA A 14 -0.35 -7.24 -8.32
CA ALA A 14 -1.70 -7.63 -7.93
C ALA A 14 -2.38 -8.45 -9.03
N TRP A 15 -2.34 -7.99 -10.29
CA TRP A 15 -2.92 -8.70 -11.42
C TRP A 15 -2.30 -10.09 -11.60
N ALA A 16 -0.98 -10.20 -11.55
CA ALA A 16 -0.28 -11.47 -11.72
C ALA A 16 -0.57 -12.44 -10.55
N TRP A 17 -0.69 -11.94 -9.31
CA TRP A 17 -1.11 -12.75 -8.16
C TRP A 17 -2.53 -13.27 -8.35
N PHE A 18 -3.51 -12.38 -8.55
CA PHE A 18 -4.93 -12.77 -8.60
C PHE A 18 -5.30 -13.59 -9.83
N ASN A 19 -4.50 -13.55 -10.91
CA ASN A 19 -4.62 -14.46 -12.06
C ASN A 19 -3.82 -15.77 -11.90
N GLY A 20 -3.20 -16.02 -10.75
CA GLY A 20 -2.48 -17.27 -10.46
C GLY A 20 -1.14 -17.44 -11.18
N LEU A 21 -0.57 -16.34 -11.70
CA LEU A 21 0.73 -16.36 -12.40
C LEU A 21 1.92 -16.29 -11.43
N LEU A 22 1.74 -15.70 -10.25
CA LEU A 22 2.74 -15.66 -9.19
C LEU A 22 2.59 -16.90 -8.29
N THR A 23 3.55 -17.81 -8.38
CA THR A 23 3.63 -19.06 -7.61
C THR A 23 5.04 -19.24 -7.07
N SER A 24 5.25 -20.23 -6.20
CA SER A 24 6.59 -20.59 -5.71
C SER A 24 7.58 -20.98 -6.82
N ARG A 25 7.11 -21.32 -8.02
CA ARG A 25 7.94 -21.66 -9.19
C ARG A 25 8.16 -20.48 -10.15
N THR A 26 7.47 -19.37 -9.92
CA THR A 26 7.55 -18.20 -10.78
C THR A 26 8.88 -17.49 -10.58
N ARG A 27 9.59 -17.22 -11.67
CA ARG A 27 10.85 -16.48 -11.66
C ARG A 27 10.60 -15.04 -12.08
N LEU A 28 11.08 -14.11 -11.27
CA LEU A 28 10.90 -12.67 -11.47
C LEU A 28 12.13 -12.09 -12.15
N TYR A 29 11.90 -11.23 -13.15
CA TYR A 29 12.94 -10.52 -13.87
C TYR A 29 12.53 -9.05 -14.00
N ILE A 30 13.47 -8.14 -13.78
CA ILE A 30 13.26 -6.70 -13.98
C ILE A 30 14.15 -6.22 -15.13
N LYS A 31 13.56 -5.43 -16.02
CA LYS A 31 14.27 -4.71 -17.07
C LYS A 31 13.86 -3.23 -16.98
N GLY A 32 14.75 -2.35 -16.55
CA GLY A 32 14.41 -0.94 -16.31
C GLY A 32 15.52 -0.11 -15.70
N ASN A 33 15.15 1.11 -15.27
CA ASN A 33 16.02 2.21 -14.86
C ASN A 33 16.37 2.27 -13.36
N GLY A 34 16.06 1.23 -12.58
CA GLY A 34 16.51 1.10 -11.19
C GLY A 34 15.63 1.73 -10.11
N ILE A 35 14.38 2.10 -10.42
CA ILE A 35 13.40 2.60 -9.42
C ILE A 35 13.08 1.50 -8.38
N VAL A 36 12.84 0.28 -8.86
CA VAL A 36 12.62 -0.91 -8.04
C VAL A 36 13.62 -1.98 -8.45
N ASP A 37 14.28 -2.58 -7.47
CA ASP A 37 15.20 -3.71 -7.67
C ASP A 37 14.52 -5.06 -7.45
N LEU A 38 15.21 -6.14 -7.83
CA LEU A 38 14.66 -7.48 -7.74
C LEU A 38 14.31 -7.90 -6.30
N PRO A 39 15.14 -7.63 -5.27
CA PRO A 39 14.78 -7.90 -3.88
C PRO A 39 13.49 -7.20 -3.45
N LYS A 40 13.33 -5.90 -3.74
CA LYS A 40 12.11 -5.15 -3.40
C LYS A 40 10.87 -5.71 -4.11
N LEU A 41 11.00 -6.13 -5.38
CA LEU A 41 9.90 -6.80 -6.09
C LEU A 41 9.55 -8.16 -5.48
N GLN A 42 10.56 -8.96 -5.10
CA GLN A 42 10.34 -10.26 -4.46
C GLN A 42 9.64 -10.10 -3.11
N GLU A 43 10.06 -9.12 -2.33
CA GLU A 43 9.43 -8.74 -1.06
C GLU A 43 7.96 -8.36 -1.28
N MET A 44 7.68 -7.48 -2.24
CA MET A 44 6.32 -7.07 -2.56
C MET A 44 5.42 -8.24 -3.01
N VAL A 45 5.95 -9.17 -3.80
CA VAL A 45 5.21 -10.39 -4.19
C VAL A 45 4.90 -11.24 -2.96
N ALA A 46 5.86 -11.40 -2.04
CA ALA A 46 5.66 -12.13 -0.80
C ALA A 46 4.57 -11.48 0.06
N ASP A 47 4.67 -10.15 0.29
CA ASP A 47 3.71 -9.36 1.06
C ASP A 47 2.28 -9.48 0.50
N VAL A 48 2.10 -9.28 -0.81
CA VAL A 48 0.79 -9.39 -1.47
C VAL A 48 0.26 -10.82 -1.37
N SER A 49 1.10 -11.83 -1.59
CA SER A 49 0.67 -13.23 -1.55
C SER A 49 0.30 -13.72 -0.14
N HIS A 50 0.94 -13.15 0.88
CA HIS A 50 0.68 -13.49 2.27
C HIS A 50 -0.59 -12.83 2.78
N HIS A 51 -0.79 -11.55 2.44
CA HIS A 51 -1.94 -10.77 2.91
C HIS A 51 -3.23 -11.10 2.18
N PHE A 52 -3.17 -11.35 0.86
CA PHE A 52 -4.36 -11.58 0.06
C PHE A 52 -4.52 -13.05 -0.32
N PRO A 53 -5.52 -13.77 0.22
CA PRO A 53 -5.81 -15.13 -0.23
C PRO A 53 -6.19 -15.12 -1.71
N LEU A 54 -5.58 -16.01 -2.50
CA LEU A 54 -5.81 -16.07 -3.94
C LEU A 54 -7.30 -16.33 -4.26
N ARG A 55 -7.89 -17.30 -3.55
CA ARG A 55 -9.29 -17.70 -3.72
C ARG A 55 -10.09 -17.37 -2.46
N LEU A 56 -11.28 -16.84 -2.68
CA LEU A 56 -12.31 -16.66 -1.66
C LEU A 56 -13.61 -17.33 -2.13
N PRO A 57 -14.53 -17.66 -1.20
CA PRO A 57 -15.89 -18.04 -1.57
C PRO A 57 -16.54 -16.96 -2.47
N ALA A 58 -17.43 -17.40 -3.35
CA ALA A 58 -18.20 -16.46 -4.18
C ALA A 58 -19.01 -15.50 -3.28
N PRO A 59 -19.16 -14.22 -3.65
CA PRO A 59 -19.97 -13.28 -2.89
C PRO A 59 -21.40 -13.81 -2.73
N THR A 60 -21.98 -13.62 -1.55
CA THR A 60 -23.39 -13.99 -1.33
C THR A 60 -24.31 -13.02 -2.10
N PRO A 61 -25.54 -13.44 -2.47
CA PRO A 61 -26.51 -12.51 -3.08
C PRO A 61 -26.71 -11.26 -2.24
N LYS A 62 -26.79 -11.39 -0.91
CA LYS A 62 -26.90 -10.25 0.02
C LYS A 62 -25.75 -9.26 -0.16
N ALA A 63 -24.50 -9.73 -0.26
CA ALA A 63 -23.34 -8.86 -0.47
C ALA A 63 -23.42 -8.08 -1.79
N LEU A 64 -23.95 -8.69 -2.85
CA LEU A 64 -24.12 -8.05 -4.16
C LEU A 64 -25.23 -6.99 -4.18
N TYR A 65 -26.22 -7.09 -3.27
CA TYR A 65 -27.26 -6.07 -3.08
C TYR A 65 -26.86 -4.96 -2.09
N SER A 66 -25.76 -5.14 -1.37
CA SER A 66 -25.22 -4.15 -0.44
C SER A 66 -24.13 -3.30 -1.09
N PRO A 67 -23.83 -2.11 -0.54
CA PRO A 67 -22.67 -1.34 -0.95
C PRO A 67 -21.38 -2.18 -0.96
N CYS A 68 -20.50 -1.83 -1.89
CA CYS A 68 -19.19 -2.44 -2.03
C CYS A 68 -18.28 -1.95 -0.88
N GLU A 69 -18.13 -2.78 0.15
CA GLU A 69 -17.30 -2.51 1.34
C GLU A 69 -15.89 -3.08 1.15
N ILE A 70 -14.87 -2.35 1.62
CA ILE A 70 -13.48 -2.83 1.62
C ILE A 70 -13.34 -3.94 2.68
N ARG A 71 -12.82 -5.11 2.28
CA ARG A 71 -12.63 -6.27 3.16
C ARG A 71 -11.17 -6.49 3.51
N HIS A 72 -10.29 -6.45 2.52
CA HIS A 72 -8.85 -6.57 2.72
C HIS A 72 -8.18 -5.34 2.12
N LEU A 73 -7.37 -4.64 2.90
CA LEU A 73 -6.66 -3.44 2.49
C LEU A 73 -5.16 -3.60 2.74
N ALA A 74 -4.36 -3.30 1.73
CA ALA A 74 -2.94 -3.08 1.83
C ALA A 74 -2.62 -1.65 1.40
N ILE A 75 -1.84 -0.96 2.22
CA ILE A 75 -1.30 0.37 1.95
C ILE A 75 0.20 0.21 1.77
N ILE A 76 0.67 0.43 0.55
CA ILE A 76 2.03 0.20 0.12
C ILE A 76 2.73 1.56 0.03
N VAL A 77 3.66 1.80 0.94
CA VAL A 77 4.32 3.10 1.11
C VAL A 77 5.72 3.04 0.50
N ASN A 78 6.07 4.07 -0.27
CA ASN A 78 7.41 4.30 -0.83
C ASN A 78 7.96 3.16 -1.71
N LEU A 79 7.09 2.46 -2.43
CA LEU A 79 7.51 1.44 -3.38
C LEU A 79 8.26 2.05 -4.57
N GLU A 80 7.64 3.03 -5.24
CA GLU A 80 8.17 3.65 -6.46
C GLU A 80 8.93 4.95 -6.19
N TYR A 81 8.55 5.72 -5.18
CA TYR A 81 9.26 6.92 -4.77
C TYR A 81 9.50 6.94 -3.26
N ASP A 82 10.77 6.86 -2.88
CA ASP A 82 11.26 6.82 -1.51
C ASP A 82 12.11 8.07 -1.21
N PRO A 83 11.56 9.06 -0.48
CA PRO A 83 12.31 10.26 -0.09
C PRO A 83 13.52 9.94 0.80
N THR A 84 13.49 8.81 1.51
CA THR A 84 14.57 8.44 2.44
C THR A 84 15.84 7.99 1.72
N ALA A 85 15.76 7.66 0.42
CA ALA A 85 16.92 7.36 -0.40
C ALA A 85 17.95 8.51 -0.44
N ALA A 86 17.52 9.75 -0.21
CA ALA A 86 18.38 10.93 -0.11
C ALA A 86 19.29 10.92 1.14
N PHE A 87 18.97 10.13 2.17
CA PHE A 87 19.79 10.00 3.37
C PHE A 87 21.02 9.12 3.18
N ARG A 88 21.15 8.49 2.01
CA ARG A 88 22.35 7.73 1.66
C ARG A 88 23.58 8.62 1.79
N ASN A 89 24.51 8.23 2.66
CA ASN A 89 25.76 8.93 2.98
C ASN A 89 25.60 10.25 3.75
N GLN A 90 24.46 10.52 4.38
CA GLN A 90 24.27 11.67 5.26
C GLN A 90 24.20 11.24 6.74
N VAL A 91 24.91 11.95 7.61
CA VAL A 91 24.70 11.84 9.06
C VAL A 91 23.45 12.65 9.39
N VAL A 92 22.31 12.00 9.47
CA VAL A 92 21.06 12.64 9.89
C VAL A 92 21.05 12.69 11.42
N HIS A 93 21.16 13.88 11.99
CA HIS A 93 21.00 14.08 13.44
C HIS A 93 19.51 13.99 13.81
N PHE A 94 19.12 12.97 14.56
CA PHE A 94 17.74 12.73 14.95
C PHE A 94 17.46 13.30 16.35
N ASP A 95 16.47 14.18 16.47
CA ASP A 95 15.79 14.40 17.76
C ASP A 95 14.62 13.43 17.85
N PHE A 96 14.78 12.37 18.65
CA PHE A 96 13.77 11.34 18.84
C PHE A 96 12.42 11.89 19.33
N ARG A 97 12.39 13.09 19.92
CA ARG A 97 11.17 13.74 20.41
C ARG A 97 10.39 14.50 19.34
N LYS A 98 10.94 14.67 18.12
CA LYS A 98 10.33 15.40 17.00
C LYS A 98 10.27 14.58 15.71
N LEU A 99 10.06 13.26 15.84
CA LEU A 99 9.96 12.33 14.71
C LEU A 99 8.54 12.31 14.12
N ASP A 100 8.15 13.40 13.44
CA ASP A 100 6.99 13.37 12.55
C ASP A 100 7.44 12.93 11.15
N VAL A 101 6.88 11.82 10.65
CA VAL A 101 7.21 11.29 9.32
C VAL A 101 6.57 12.09 8.19
N PHE A 102 5.56 12.90 8.48
CA PHE A 102 4.90 13.76 7.51
C PHE A 102 5.54 15.17 7.46
N SER A 103 6.34 15.52 8.48
CA SER A 103 6.99 16.82 8.61
C SER A 103 8.37 16.67 9.27
N PHE A 104 9.28 16.01 8.55
CA PHE A 104 10.54 15.51 9.10
C PHE A 104 11.70 16.52 8.98
N GLY A 105 12.42 16.70 10.09
CA GLY A 105 13.63 17.52 10.16
C GLY A 105 13.38 19.03 10.01
N GLU A 106 14.45 19.83 9.92
CA GLU A 106 14.34 21.30 9.84
C GLU A 106 13.60 21.76 8.59
N ASN A 107 13.78 21.05 7.47
CA ASN A 107 13.12 21.36 6.21
C ASN A 107 11.65 20.90 6.15
N GLN A 108 11.15 20.24 7.21
CA GLN A 108 9.76 19.76 7.29
C GLN A 108 9.35 18.88 6.10
N ASN A 109 10.26 18.03 5.63
CA ASN A 109 10.03 17.18 4.47
C ASN A 109 9.13 16.00 4.82
N CYS A 110 8.17 15.66 3.94
CA CYS A 110 7.41 14.43 4.10
C CYS A 110 8.26 13.20 3.70
N LEU A 111 8.35 12.21 4.58
CA LEU A 111 9.05 10.94 4.32
C LEU A 111 8.19 9.94 3.54
N VAL A 112 6.93 10.26 3.27
CA VAL A 112 6.03 9.48 2.41
C VAL A 112 6.00 10.12 1.02
N GLY A 113 6.71 9.50 0.08
CA GLY A 113 6.80 9.98 -1.29
C GLY A 113 5.76 9.35 -2.22
N SER A 114 5.43 8.08 -2.01
CA SER A 114 4.41 7.39 -2.81
C SER A 114 3.54 6.50 -1.93
N VAL A 115 2.27 6.38 -2.30
CA VAL A 115 1.31 5.50 -1.66
C VAL A 115 0.54 4.75 -2.73
N ASP A 116 0.57 3.44 -2.65
CA ASP A 116 -0.21 2.53 -3.44
C ASP A 116 -1.28 1.88 -2.56
N LEU A 117 -2.53 1.89 -3.02
CA LEU A 117 -3.61 1.15 -2.39
C LEU A 117 -3.86 -0.12 -3.17
N LEU A 118 -3.92 -1.25 -2.48
CA LEU A 118 -4.43 -2.50 -3.01
C LEU A 118 -5.54 -2.98 -2.08
N TYR A 119 -6.75 -3.17 -2.60
CA TYR A 119 -7.83 -3.72 -1.79
C TYR A 119 -8.71 -4.70 -2.54
N ARG A 120 -9.32 -5.60 -1.77
CA ARG A 120 -10.41 -6.47 -2.22
C ARG A 120 -11.68 -6.12 -1.45
N ASN A 121 -12.79 -6.00 -2.15
CA ASN A 121 -14.09 -5.64 -1.58
C ASN A 121 -15.03 -6.83 -1.35
N SER A 122 -16.21 -6.56 -0.81
CA SER A 122 -17.28 -7.53 -0.54
C SER A 122 -17.82 -8.25 -1.79
N TRP A 123 -17.55 -7.74 -2.99
CA TRP A 123 -17.90 -8.36 -4.27
C TRP A 123 -16.75 -9.19 -4.86
N ASN A 124 -15.67 -9.40 -4.09
CA ASN A 124 -14.40 -10.00 -4.52
C ASN A 124 -13.69 -9.24 -5.64
N GLU A 125 -14.09 -8.01 -5.95
CA GLU A 125 -13.37 -7.17 -6.89
C GLU A 125 -12.09 -6.65 -6.24
N VAL A 126 -11.01 -6.68 -7.02
CA VAL A 126 -9.70 -6.18 -6.64
C VAL A 126 -9.47 -4.83 -7.30
N ARG A 127 -9.03 -3.85 -6.51
CA ARG A 127 -8.72 -2.50 -6.97
C ARG A 127 -7.33 -2.08 -6.55
N THR A 128 -6.66 -1.38 -7.45
CA THR A 128 -5.34 -0.79 -7.22
C THR A 128 -5.40 0.70 -7.52
N LEU A 129 -4.85 1.54 -6.65
CA LEU A 129 -4.66 2.97 -6.90
C LEU A 129 -3.23 3.38 -6.55
N HIS A 130 -2.75 4.43 -7.19
CA HIS A 130 -1.41 4.96 -6.98
C HIS A 130 -1.49 6.47 -6.77
N PHE A 131 -0.76 6.96 -5.76
CA PHE A 131 -0.64 8.36 -5.38
C PHE A 131 0.84 8.69 -5.19
N ASN A 132 1.24 9.89 -5.59
CA ASN A 132 2.62 10.34 -5.51
C ASN A 132 2.68 11.81 -5.07
N GLY A 133 3.80 12.19 -4.46
CA GLY A 133 4.05 13.53 -3.93
C GLY A 133 3.63 13.68 -2.47
N GLU A 134 3.82 14.88 -1.94
CA GLU A 134 3.64 15.19 -0.52
C GLU A 134 2.21 14.98 -0.01
N GLN A 135 1.22 15.09 -0.90
CA GLN A 135 -0.20 14.90 -0.57
C GLN A 135 -0.67 13.46 -0.72
N SER A 136 0.20 12.53 -1.16
CA SER A 136 -0.16 11.15 -1.48
C SER A 136 -0.90 10.42 -0.35
N MET A 137 -0.45 10.62 0.90
CA MET A 137 -1.10 10.01 2.07
C MET A 137 -2.53 10.56 2.29
N ILE A 138 -2.71 11.88 2.18
CA ILE A 138 -4.02 12.52 2.38
C ILE A 138 -4.99 12.10 1.28
N GLU A 139 -4.53 12.04 0.03
CA GLU A 139 -5.33 11.59 -1.11
C GLU A 139 -5.73 10.11 -0.98
N ALA A 140 -4.80 9.26 -0.55
CA ALA A 140 -5.06 7.86 -0.28
C ALA A 140 -6.09 7.67 0.85
N LEU A 141 -5.95 8.41 1.96
CA LEU A 141 -6.92 8.39 3.07
C LEU A 141 -8.30 8.88 2.63
N LYS A 142 -8.39 10.02 1.93
CA LYS A 142 -9.68 10.50 1.39
C LYS A 142 -10.34 9.45 0.51
N THR A 143 -9.55 8.75 -0.30
CA THR A 143 -10.04 7.70 -1.20
C THR A 143 -10.63 6.52 -0.42
N ILE A 144 -9.90 5.97 0.57
CA ILE A 144 -10.40 4.80 1.33
C ILE A 144 -11.53 5.17 2.28
N LEU A 145 -11.44 6.30 2.98
CA LEU A 145 -12.47 6.75 3.92
C LEU A 145 -13.76 7.15 3.19
N GLY A 146 -13.65 7.67 1.97
CA GLY A 146 -14.79 7.95 1.10
C GLY A 146 -15.51 6.69 0.60
N LYS A 147 -14.89 5.51 0.73
CA LYS A 147 -15.51 4.20 0.43
C LYS A 147 -16.11 3.53 1.66
N MET A 148 -15.86 4.06 2.85
CA MET A 148 -16.43 3.57 4.11
C MET A 148 -17.65 4.43 4.46
N HIS A 149 -18.82 3.82 4.60
CA HIS A 149 -20.02 4.47 5.15
C HIS A 149 -20.08 4.25 6.67
N GLN A 150 -20.86 5.06 7.41
CA GLN A 150 -20.91 4.97 8.88
C GLN A 150 -21.36 3.58 9.36
N ASP A 151 -22.31 2.95 8.67
CA ASP A 151 -22.76 1.60 9.02
C ASP A 151 -21.95 0.47 8.36
N ALA A 152 -20.79 0.77 7.78
CA ALA A 152 -19.98 -0.23 7.09
C ALA A 152 -19.29 -1.14 8.11
N ALA A 153 -19.17 -2.41 7.77
CA ALA A 153 -18.23 -3.26 8.50
C ALA A 153 -16.81 -2.69 8.33
N PRO A 154 -15.99 -2.66 9.40
CA PRO A 154 -14.56 -2.39 9.24
C PRO A 154 -13.94 -3.47 8.34
N PRO A 155 -12.85 -3.15 7.62
CA PRO A 155 -12.12 -4.16 6.87
C PRO A 155 -11.69 -5.31 7.80
N ASP A 156 -11.80 -6.55 7.30
CA ASP A 156 -11.38 -7.75 8.02
C ASP A 156 -9.85 -7.74 8.28
N SER A 157 -9.10 -7.07 7.40
CA SER A 157 -7.64 -6.90 7.53
C SER A 157 -7.16 -5.59 6.90
N VAL A 158 -6.31 -4.85 7.61
CA VAL A 158 -5.62 -3.64 7.13
C VAL A 158 -4.14 -3.77 7.42
N GLU A 159 -3.30 -3.74 6.38
CA GLU A 159 -1.85 -3.86 6.52
C GLU A 159 -1.12 -2.70 5.83
N VAL A 160 -0.06 -2.20 6.46
CA VAL A 160 0.83 -1.18 5.89
C VAL A 160 2.19 -1.82 5.59
N PHE A 161 2.54 -1.87 4.31
CA PHE A 161 3.87 -2.23 3.82
C PHE A 161 4.65 -0.96 3.52
N CYS A 162 5.95 -0.94 3.85
CA CYS A 162 6.80 0.23 3.63
C CYS A 162 8.10 -0.22 2.97
N TYR A 163 8.46 0.37 1.84
CA TYR A 163 9.63 -0.03 1.04
C TYR A 163 10.74 1.04 1.05
N SER A 164 10.73 1.91 2.07
CA SER A 164 11.78 2.90 2.30
C SER A 164 13.13 2.24 2.63
N GLN A 165 14.22 2.81 2.12
CA GLN A 165 15.59 2.39 2.42
C GLN A 165 15.97 2.68 3.87
N HIS A 166 15.49 3.80 4.42
CA HIS A 166 15.78 4.22 5.79
C HIS A 166 14.48 4.51 6.55
N LEU A 167 14.53 4.42 7.88
CA LEU A 167 13.40 4.72 8.78
C LEU A 167 12.11 3.91 8.49
N ARG A 168 12.23 2.77 7.77
CA ARG A 168 11.12 1.91 7.37
C ARG A 168 10.15 1.58 8.51
N GLY A 169 10.69 1.16 9.66
CA GLY A 169 9.89 0.81 10.83
C GLY A 169 9.10 1.99 11.40
N LEU A 170 9.73 3.17 11.47
CA LEU A 170 9.08 4.39 11.96
C LEU A 170 7.96 4.83 11.01
N ILE A 171 8.21 4.88 9.70
CA ILE A 171 7.23 5.25 8.68
C ILE A 171 6.04 4.30 8.73
N ARG A 172 6.29 2.98 8.71
CA ARG A 172 5.24 1.96 8.78
C ARG A 172 4.37 2.16 10.02
N THR A 173 4.97 2.26 11.21
CA THR A 173 4.21 2.41 12.46
C THR A 173 3.36 3.67 12.48
N ARG A 174 3.90 4.81 12.04
CA ARG A 174 3.15 6.07 12.05
C ARG A 174 2.02 6.09 11.01
N VAL A 175 2.24 5.53 9.82
CA VAL A 175 1.18 5.38 8.81
C VAL A 175 0.10 4.40 9.29
N GLN A 176 0.48 3.27 9.89
CA GLN A 176 -0.47 2.30 10.45
C GLN A 176 -1.35 2.94 11.54
N GLN A 177 -0.73 3.71 12.45
CA GLN A 177 -1.45 4.43 13.49
C GLN A 177 -2.45 5.42 12.89
N LEU A 178 -2.00 6.28 11.97
CA LEU A 178 -2.86 7.26 11.29
C LEU A 178 -4.06 6.61 10.60
N VAL A 179 -3.81 5.53 9.86
CA VAL A 179 -4.87 4.80 9.13
C VAL A 179 -5.87 4.19 10.10
N SER A 180 -5.40 3.59 11.19
CA SER A 180 -6.27 2.96 12.18
C SER A 180 -7.17 4.00 12.86
N GLU A 181 -6.59 5.13 13.30
CA GLU A 181 -7.33 6.24 13.90
C GLU A 181 -8.38 6.82 12.93
N CYS A 182 -8.01 7.01 11.67
CA CYS A 182 -8.93 7.53 10.64
C CYS A 182 -10.09 6.58 10.33
N ILE A 183 -9.84 5.27 10.27
CA ILE A 183 -10.89 4.27 10.05
C ILE A 183 -11.83 4.22 11.25
N GLU A 184 -11.29 4.22 12.48
CA GLU A 184 -12.08 4.24 13.71
C GLU A 184 -13.00 5.46 13.76
N LEU A 185 -12.46 6.67 13.52
CA LEU A 185 -13.23 7.91 13.47
C LEU A 185 -14.28 7.95 12.35
N ARG A 186 -14.07 7.20 11.25
CA ARG A 186 -14.99 7.18 10.11
C ARG A 186 -16.20 6.28 10.35
N LEU A 187 -15.99 5.21 11.11
CA LEU A 187 -16.97 4.17 11.41
C LEU A 187 -17.67 4.36 12.76
N SER A 188 -17.15 5.26 13.62
CA SER A 188 -17.87 5.78 14.81
C SER A 188 -18.99 6.73 14.41
#